data_AF-A0A8T7BQI2-F1
#
_entry.id   AF-A0A8T7BQI2-F1
#
_cell.length_a   1.000
_cell.length_b   1.000
_cell.length_c   1.000
_cell.angle_alpha   90.00
_cell.angle_beta   90.00
_cell.angle_gamma   90.00
#
_symmetry.space_group_name_H-M   'P 1'
#
loop_
_entity.id
_entity.type
_entity.pdbx_description
1 polymer ?
#
loop_
_entity_poly.entity_id
_entity_poly.type
_entity_poly.pdbx_seq_one_letter_code
_entity_poly.pdbx_strand_id
1 'polypeptide(L)'
;MQSTFAPIGQSYGAQGENSFWPSFTDIMMVITMIFLMATSLLVVRNWQLVAELKESIAAEQMASQTIEITVQENATLEERLANAEQSNSILRLRALRKDEQLKVANETIRQQEQSINRLESNVSQLIQTVKNADNAARIAELEVERLAAEKRTMERLLQNMEQQLAQQTQLADETRSLVAEQKQQLDQTREQLSSARDTISSLTESTAEQQRDISELIQDKQLLSQEIESYNQQLLALKGDYEVVKSKYEELVKPARSAKGKYIAEVYYVKNSAGELIRYKQPGDSRFTRLSLAEVENRLDKLKKQKGKDLYVKIIIPENSGLTYNEAWTFMRNLLVKYDYYYQE
;
A
#
# COMPACT_ATOMS: atom_id res chain seq x y z
N MET A 1 -96.69 -149.96 -45.71
CA MET A 1 -97.49 -150.63 -44.66
C MET A 1 -98.87 -150.00 -44.62
N GLN A 2 -99.85 -150.74 -44.11
CA GLN A 2 -101.23 -150.40 -43.69
C GLN A 2 -101.61 -148.90 -43.67
N SER A 3 -102.69 -148.49 -44.36
CA SER A 3 -104.06 -148.25 -43.78
C SER A 3 -104.18 -146.83 -43.17
N THR A 4 -105.32 -146.13 -43.07
CA THR A 4 -106.68 -146.56 -42.70
C THR A 4 -107.76 -145.56 -43.17
N PHE A 5 -109.01 -146.05 -43.21
CA PHE A 5 -110.31 -145.47 -43.55
C PHE A 5 -110.77 -144.18 -42.80
N ALA A 6 -111.61 -143.37 -43.48
CA ALA A 6 -113.06 -143.08 -43.29
C ALA A 6 -113.73 -143.31 -41.89
N PRO A 7 -114.92 -142.74 -41.53
CA PRO A 7 -116.14 -142.43 -42.35
C PRO A 7 -116.77 -141.02 -42.07
N ILE A 8 -117.96 -140.54 -42.53
CA ILE A 8 -119.38 -141.02 -42.48
C ILE A 8 -120.32 -140.19 -43.41
N GLY A 9 -121.37 -140.82 -44.00
CA GLY A 9 -122.71 -140.24 -44.31
C GLY A 9 -122.86 -139.32 -45.54
N GLN A 10 -124.02 -139.15 -46.21
CA GLN A 10 -125.41 -139.66 -46.13
C GLN A 10 -126.03 -139.53 -47.57
N SER A 11 -126.75 -140.49 -48.18
CA SER A 11 -128.18 -140.90 -48.01
C SER A 11 -129.19 -139.79 -48.37
N TYR A 12 -130.27 -139.93 -49.17
CA TYR A 12 -131.00 -141.01 -49.88
C TYR A 12 -131.44 -140.45 -51.27
N GLY A 13 -131.88 -141.16 -52.32
CA GLY A 13 -132.66 -142.40 -52.52
C GLY A 13 -133.96 -142.03 -53.28
N ALA A 14 -134.67 -142.85 -54.05
CA ALA A 14 -134.56 -144.20 -54.60
C ALA A 14 -135.86 -144.46 -55.44
N GLN A 15 -135.99 -145.63 -56.09
CA GLN A 15 -137.12 -146.07 -56.95
C GLN A 15 -137.15 -145.48 -58.38
N GLY A 16 -137.43 -146.24 -59.45
CA GLY A 16 -137.57 -147.71 -59.53
C GLY A 16 -138.61 -148.18 -60.56
N GLU A 17 -138.12 -148.68 -61.71
CA GLU A 17 -138.74 -149.64 -62.65
C GLU A 17 -140.09 -149.36 -63.36
N ASN A 18 -140.05 -149.40 -64.72
CA ASN A 18 -141.05 -149.88 -65.70
C ASN A 18 -140.71 -149.32 -67.12
N SER A 19 -139.67 -149.80 -67.81
CA SER A 19 -139.69 -150.95 -68.77
C SER A 19 -140.36 -150.69 -70.14
N PHE A 20 -139.72 -149.93 -71.05
CA PHE A 20 -140.10 -149.68 -72.47
C PHE A 20 -138.85 -149.27 -73.33
N TRP A 21 -138.85 -149.36 -74.68
CA TRP A 21 -137.67 -149.28 -75.63
C TRP A 21 -137.78 -148.10 -76.67
N PRO A 22 -136.92 -147.86 -77.74
CA PRO A 22 -135.68 -148.52 -78.27
C PRO A 22 -134.51 -147.64 -78.90
N SER A 23 -133.37 -148.29 -79.27
CA SER A 23 -132.39 -147.98 -80.38
C SER A 23 -131.21 -146.97 -80.19
N PHE A 24 -130.24 -146.97 -81.15
CA PHE A 24 -128.78 -146.89 -80.87
C PHE A 24 -127.97 -145.74 -81.54
N THR A 25 -128.58 -144.86 -82.34
CA THR A 25 -127.82 -143.97 -83.27
C THR A 25 -127.20 -142.72 -82.62
N ASP A 26 -127.76 -142.20 -81.52
CA ASP A 26 -127.37 -140.89 -80.96
C ASP A 26 -125.96 -140.83 -80.33
N ILE A 27 -125.43 -141.96 -79.85
CA ILE A 27 -124.20 -141.98 -79.05
C ILE A 27 -122.95 -141.56 -79.86
N MET A 28 -122.89 -141.88 -81.16
CA MET A 28 -121.73 -141.56 -82.00
C MET A 28 -121.57 -140.07 -82.29
N MET A 29 -122.67 -139.33 -82.47
CA MET A 29 -122.62 -137.89 -82.78
C MET A 29 -122.18 -137.06 -81.57
N VAL A 30 -122.55 -137.48 -80.36
CA VAL A 30 -122.14 -136.81 -79.12
C VAL A 30 -120.62 -136.84 -78.95
N ILE A 31 -119.98 -137.98 -79.27
CA ILE A 31 -118.51 -138.15 -79.15
C ILE A 31 -117.76 -137.22 -80.11
N THR A 32 -118.23 -137.04 -81.35
CA THR A 32 -117.55 -136.17 -82.33
C THR A 32 -117.74 -134.68 -82.04
N MET A 33 -118.90 -134.25 -81.52
CA MET A 33 -119.08 -132.87 -81.04
C MET A 33 -118.15 -132.55 -79.87
N ILE A 34 -118.03 -133.45 -78.88
CA ILE A 34 -117.11 -133.27 -77.75
C ILE A 34 -115.67 -133.15 -78.25
N PHE A 35 -115.26 -133.98 -79.21
CA PHE A 35 -113.90 -133.94 -79.76
C PHE A 35 -113.60 -132.63 -80.51
N LEU A 36 -114.50 -132.19 -81.40
CA LEU A 36 -114.33 -130.92 -82.12
C LEU A 36 -114.30 -129.72 -81.15
N MET A 37 -115.20 -129.69 -80.16
CA MET A 37 -115.26 -128.64 -79.15
C MET A 37 -113.97 -128.61 -78.31
N ALA A 38 -113.43 -129.77 -77.93
CA ALA A 38 -112.15 -129.89 -77.23
C ALA A 38 -110.96 -129.40 -78.08
N THR A 39 -110.90 -129.75 -79.38
CA THR A 39 -109.82 -129.26 -80.26
C THR A 39 -109.89 -127.75 -80.50
N SER A 40 -111.09 -127.18 -80.62
CA SER A 40 -111.30 -125.73 -80.75
C SER A 40 -110.80 -124.99 -79.50
N LEU A 41 -111.20 -125.47 -78.31
CA LEU A 41 -110.74 -124.93 -77.03
C LEU A 41 -109.22 -125.04 -76.86
N LEU A 42 -108.59 -126.13 -77.31
CA LEU A 42 -107.13 -126.29 -77.27
C LEU A 42 -106.41 -125.29 -78.16
N VAL A 43 -106.90 -125.01 -79.38
CA VAL A 43 -106.28 -124.03 -80.29
C VAL A 43 -106.42 -122.61 -79.74
N VAL A 44 -107.59 -122.24 -79.20
CA VAL A 44 -107.78 -120.93 -78.54
C VAL A 44 -106.84 -120.78 -77.35
N ARG A 45 -106.73 -121.81 -76.49
CA ARG A 45 -105.83 -121.79 -75.34
C ARG A 45 -104.35 -121.76 -75.72
N ASN A 46 -103.98 -122.39 -76.84
CA ASN A 46 -102.62 -122.32 -77.40
C ASN A 46 -102.30 -120.91 -77.93
N TRP A 47 -103.25 -120.28 -78.64
CA TRP A 47 -103.12 -118.88 -79.07
C TRP A 47 -103.01 -117.91 -77.90
N GLN A 48 -103.78 -118.12 -76.83
CA GLN A 48 -103.65 -117.36 -75.58
C GLN A 48 -102.27 -117.54 -74.94
N LEU A 49 -101.80 -118.78 -74.78
CA LEU A 49 -100.44 -119.07 -74.28
C LEU A 49 -99.33 -118.44 -75.14
N VAL A 50 -99.46 -118.44 -76.47
CA VAL A 50 -98.49 -117.80 -77.37
C VAL A 50 -98.57 -116.27 -77.32
N ALA A 51 -99.76 -115.71 -77.08
CA ALA A 51 -99.92 -114.26 -76.85
C ALA A 51 -99.31 -113.85 -75.50
N GLU A 52 -99.63 -114.56 -74.41
CA GLU A 52 -99.04 -114.38 -73.08
C GLU A 52 -97.52 -114.56 -73.10
N LEU A 53 -96.98 -115.54 -73.82
CA LEU A 53 -95.54 -115.73 -73.97
C LEU A 53 -94.89 -114.58 -74.75
N LYS A 54 -95.53 -114.08 -75.81
CA LYS A 54 -95.04 -112.91 -76.56
C LYS A 54 -95.10 -111.63 -75.73
N GLU A 55 -96.15 -111.45 -74.93
CA GLU A 55 -96.28 -110.34 -74.00
C GLU A 55 -95.22 -110.44 -72.89
N SER A 56 -94.96 -111.63 -72.36
CA SER A 56 -93.89 -111.90 -71.40
C SER A 56 -92.50 -111.62 -71.97
N ILE A 57 -92.22 -112.04 -73.21
CA ILE A 57 -90.94 -111.76 -73.89
C ILE A 57 -90.80 -110.27 -74.20
N ALA A 58 -91.88 -109.60 -74.61
CA ALA A 58 -91.88 -108.15 -74.84
C ALA A 58 -91.66 -107.38 -73.53
N ALA A 59 -92.31 -107.81 -72.44
CA ALA A 59 -92.12 -107.26 -71.10
C ALA A 59 -90.69 -107.52 -70.58
N GLU A 60 -90.11 -108.70 -70.82
CA GLU A 60 -88.72 -109.03 -70.49
C GLU A 60 -87.73 -108.17 -71.29
N GLN A 61 -87.96 -107.95 -72.58
CA GLN A 61 -87.14 -107.06 -73.41
C GLN A 61 -87.25 -105.59 -72.96
N MET A 62 -88.47 -105.10 -72.67
CA MET A 62 -88.67 -103.75 -72.12
C MET A 62 -88.05 -103.60 -70.73
N ALA A 63 -88.15 -104.61 -69.87
CA ALA A 63 -87.50 -104.63 -68.57
C ALA A 63 -85.98 -104.64 -68.71
N SER A 64 -85.41 -105.45 -69.61
CA SER A 64 -83.98 -105.49 -69.87
C SER A 64 -83.44 -104.17 -70.44
N GLN A 65 -84.17 -103.53 -71.35
CA GLN A 65 -83.82 -102.19 -71.86
C GLN A 65 -83.91 -101.13 -70.75
N THR A 66 -84.93 -101.21 -69.90
CA THR A 66 -85.07 -100.31 -68.74
C THR A 66 -83.95 -100.54 -67.73
N ILE A 67 -83.54 -101.78 -67.48
CA ILE A 67 -82.40 -102.13 -66.63
C ILE A 67 -81.10 -101.60 -67.26
N GLU A 68 -80.89 -101.77 -68.57
CA GLU A 68 -79.68 -101.27 -69.24
C GLU A 68 -79.61 -99.74 -69.19
N ILE A 69 -80.70 -99.03 -69.51
CA ILE A 69 -80.78 -97.57 -69.44
C ILE A 69 -80.56 -97.09 -68.01
N THR A 70 -81.24 -97.69 -67.02
CA THR A 70 -81.05 -97.28 -65.61
C THR A 70 -79.66 -97.63 -65.09
N VAL A 71 -79.01 -98.70 -65.54
CA VAL A 71 -77.60 -99.00 -65.22
C VAL A 71 -76.65 -97.98 -65.86
N GLN A 72 -76.88 -97.57 -67.11
CA GLN A 72 -76.09 -96.53 -67.76
C GLN A 72 -76.30 -95.15 -67.10
N GLU A 73 -77.56 -94.78 -66.80
CA GLU A 73 -77.89 -93.57 -66.05
C GLU A 73 -77.23 -93.58 -64.67
N ASN A 74 -77.38 -94.65 -63.90
CA ASN A 74 -76.73 -94.82 -62.60
C ASN A 74 -75.21 -94.72 -62.71
N ALA A 75 -74.57 -95.38 -63.69
CA ALA A 75 -73.13 -95.29 -63.89
C ALA A 75 -72.67 -93.84 -64.20
N THR A 76 -73.41 -93.09 -65.02
CA THR A 76 -73.09 -91.67 -65.28
C THR A 76 -73.38 -90.76 -64.08
N LEU A 77 -74.36 -91.11 -63.23
CA LEU A 77 -74.65 -90.40 -61.99
C LEU A 77 -73.60 -90.68 -60.92
N GLU A 78 -73.13 -91.93 -60.80
CA GLU A 78 -72.00 -92.33 -59.96
C GLU A 78 -70.70 -91.64 -60.40
N GLU A 79 -70.41 -91.58 -61.70
CA GLU A 79 -69.25 -90.85 -62.22
C GLU A 79 -69.34 -89.34 -61.92
N ARG A 80 -70.53 -88.73 -62.10
CA ARG A 80 -70.76 -87.32 -61.74
C ARG A 80 -70.65 -87.08 -60.23
N LEU A 81 -71.15 -88.00 -59.41
CA LEU A 81 -71.04 -87.94 -57.96
C LEU A 81 -69.57 -88.03 -57.52
N ALA A 82 -68.82 -89.00 -58.03
CA ALA A 82 -67.39 -89.16 -57.76
C ALA A 82 -66.58 -87.92 -58.19
N ASN A 83 -66.86 -87.36 -59.37
CA ASN A 83 -66.23 -86.12 -59.84
C ASN A 83 -66.60 -84.89 -58.96
N ALA A 84 -67.85 -84.81 -58.49
CA ALA A 84 -68.30 -83.76 -57.59
C ALA A 84 -67.68 -83.90 -56.19
N GLU A 85 -67.59 -85.11 -55.65
CA GLU A 85 -66.91 -85.43 -54.38
C GLU A 85 -65.42 -85.14 -54.44
N GLN A 86 -64.74 -85.56 -55.52
CA GLN A 86 -63.34 -85.22 -55.77
C GLN A 86 -63.15 -83.69 -55.84
N SER A 87 -64.01 -82.98 -56.57
CA SER A 87 -63.98 -81.52 -56.65
C SER A 87 -64.21 -80.87 -55.28
N ASN A 88 -65.14 -81.40 -54.48
CA ASN A 88 -65.40 -80.94 -53.11
C ASN A 88 -64.18 -81.18 -52.21
N SER A 89 -63.51 -82.32 -52.34
CA SER A 89 -62.28 -82.65 -51.58
C SER A 89 -61.13 -81.68 -51.90
N ILE A 90 -60.94 -81.34 -53.19
CA ILE A 90 -59.92 -80.38 -53.64
C ILE A 90 -60.23 -78.98 -53.13
N LEU A 91 -61.51 -78.56 -53.16
CA LEU A 91 -61.94 -77.28 -52.61
C LEU A 91 -61.75 -77.20 -51.09
N ARG A 92 -62.08 -78.27 -50.34
CA ARG A 92 -61.79 -78.36 -48.90
C ARG A 92 -60.30 -78.27 -48.61
N LEU A 93 -59.45 -78.98 -49.37
CA LEU A 93 -57.99 -78.91 -49.20
C LEU A 93 -57.45 -77.50 -49.51
N ARG A 94 -57.99 -76.82 -50.52
CA ARG A 94 -57.64 -75.44 -50.85
C ARG A 94 -58.10 -74.47 -49.75
N ALA A 95 -59.28 -74.67 -49.17
CA ALA A 95 -59.77 -73.89 -48.04
C ALA A 95 -58.87 -74.08 -46.81
N LEU A 96 -58.56 -75.32 -46.43
CA LEU A 96 -57.65 -75.63 -45.31
C LEU A 96 -56.27 -74.99 -45.48
N ARG A 97 -55.68 -75.03 -46.69
CA ARG A 97 -54.43 -74.33 -47.00
C ARG A 97 -54.55 -72.80 -46.88
N LYS A 98 -55.72 -72.24 -47.19
CA LYS A 98 -55.99 -70.80 -47.04
C LYS A 98 -56.19 -70.41 -45.57
N ASP A 99 -56.87 -71.24 -44.79
CA ASP A 99 -56.99 -71.05 -43.33
C ASP A 99 -55.64 -71.16 -42.63
N GLU A 100 -54.78 -72.08 -43.05
CA GLU A 100 -53.40 -72.19 -42.56
C GLU A 100 -52.56 -70.96 -42.93
N GLN A 101 -52.65 -70.49 -44.19
CA GLN A 101 -52.01 -69.22 -44.61
C GLN A 101 -52.53 -68.02 -43.81
N LEU A 102 -53.83 -67.95 -43.52
CA LEU A 102 -54.42 -66.89 -42.69
C LEU A 102 -53.96 -66.97 -41.23
N LYS A 103 -53.82 -68.16 -40.65
CA LYS A 103 -53.27 -68.34 -39.30
C LYS A 103 -51.83 -67.83 -39.22
N VAL A 104 -50.96 -68.26 -40.14
CA VAL A 104 -49.56 -67.81 -40.20
C VAL A 104 -49.47 -66.29 -40.43
N ALA A 105 -50.30 -65.73 -41.30
CA ALA A 105 -50.36 -64.28 -41.52
C ALA A 105 -50.81 -63.52 -40.26
N ASN A 106 -51.86 -63.98 -39.57
CA ASN A 106 -52.35 -63.38 -38.32
C ASN A 106 -51.32 -63.48 -37.18
N GLU A 107 -50.60 -64.59 -37.07
CA GLU A 107 -49.49 -64.74 -36.11
C GLU A 107 -48.34 -63.77 -36.43
N THR A 108 -48.01 -63.61 -37.71
CA THR A 108 -46.98 -62.65 -38.16
C THR A 108 -47.41 -61.20 -37.88
N ILE A 109 -48.65 -60.82 -38.19
CA ILE A 109 -49.21 -59.50 -37.87
C ILE A 109 -49.17 -59.25 -36.36
N ARG A 110 -49.60 -60.21 -35.55
CA ARG A 110 -49.56 -60.10 -34.08
C ARG A 110 -48.14 -59.94 -33.53
N GLN A 111 -47.15 -60.61 -34.12
CA GLN A 111 -45.73 -60.41 -33.77
C GLN A 111 -45.24 -59.01 -34.19
N GLN A 112 -45.65 -58.53 -35.37
CA GLN A 112 -45.32 -57.19 -35.85
C GLN A 112 -45.95 -56.10 -34.97
N GLU A 113 -47.23 -56.20 -34.61
CA GLU A 113 -47.90 -55.30 -33.66
C GLU A 113 -47.18 -55.26 -32.31
N GLN A 114 -46.77 -56.42 -31.76
CA GLN A 114 -45.96 -56.46 -30.54
C GLN A 114 -44.60 -55.79 -30.71
N SER A 115 -43.98 -55.89 -31.89
CA SER A 115 -42.72 -55.21 -32.18
C SER A 115 -42.89 -53.69 -32.33
N ILE A 116 -43.98 -53.24 -32.96
CA ILE A 116 -44.34 -51.82 -33.11
C ILE A 116 -44.61 -51.21 -31.74
N ASN A 117 -45.45 -51.82 -30.91
CA ASN A 117 -45.75 -51.34 -29.55
C ASN A 117 -44.47 -51.24 -28.67
N ARG A 118 -43.50 -52.16 -28.84
CA ARG A 118 -42.19 -52.07 -28.18
C ARG A 118 -41.35 -50.92 -28.72
N LEU A 119 -41.31 -50.73 -30.04
CA LEU A 119 -40.58 -49.62 -30.67
C LEU A 119 -41.17 -48.26 -30.29
N GLU A 120 -42.49 -48.11 -30.25
CA GLU A 120 -43.19 -46.90 -29.79
C GLU A 120 -42.90 -46.58 -28.33
N SER A 121 -42.88 -47.61 -27.46
CA SER A 121 -42.46 -47.47 -26.07
C SER A 121 -40.99 -47.02 -25.96
N ASN A 122 -40.09 -47.64 -26.71
CA ASN A 122 -38.67 -47.26 -26.76
C ASN A 122 -38.47 -45.83 -27.28
N VAL A 123 -39.22 -45.42 -28.32
CA VAL A 123 -39.17 -44.05 -28.87
C VAL A 123 -39.67 -43.04 -27.83
N SER A 124 -40.75 -43.35 -27.11
CA SER A 124 -41.28 -42.48 -26.05
C SER A 124 -40.30 -42.35 -24.88
N GLN A 125 -39.64 -43.44 -24.48
CA GLN A 125 -38.55 -43.41 -23.49
C GLN A 125 -37.36 -42.57 -24.01
N LEU A 126 -36.95 -42.76 -25.26
CA LEU A 126 -35.83 -42.04 -25.86
C LEU A 126 -36.12 -40.53 -25.90
N ILE A 127 -37.31 -40.11 -26.34
CA ILE A 127 -37.76 -38.71 -26.31
C ILE A 127 -37.65 -38.14 -24.89
N GLN A 128 -38.09 -38.88 -23.87
CA GLN A 128 -37.97 -38.42 -22.48
C GLN A 128 -36.50 -38.32 -22.02
N THR A 129 -35.63 -39.26 -22.41
CA THR A 129 -34.19 -39.18 -22.07
C THR A 129 -33.50 -38.00 -22.75
N VAL A 130 -33.80 -37.73 -24.03
CA VAL A 130 -33.27 -36.57 -24.77
C VAL A 130 -33.75 -35.27 -24.12
N LYS A 131 -35.04 -35.18 -23.77
CA LYS A 131 -35.60 -34.01 -23.06
C LYS A 131 -34.96 -33.80 -21.67
N ASN A 132 -34.64 -34.88 -20.96
CA ASN A 132 -33.94 -34.78 -19.68
C ASN A 132 -32.49 -34.31 -19.86
N ALA A 133 -31.78 -34.84 -20.87
CA ALA A 133 -30.42 -34.45 -21.21
C ALA A 133 -30.33 -32.98 -21.67
N ASP A 134 -31.27 -32.51 -22.48
CA ASP A 134 -31.37 -31.11 -22.93
C ASP A 134 -31.56 -30.14 -21.74
N ASN A 135 -32.47 -30.46 -20.82
CA ASN A 135 -32.64 -29.66 -19.60
C ASN A 135 -31.38 -29.68 -18.71
N ALA A 136 -30.69 -30.81 -18.60
CA ALA A 136 -29.43 -30.91 -17.85
C ALA A 136 -28.31 -30.09 -18.51
N ALA A 137 -28.20 -30.13 -19.84
CA ALA A 137 -27.25 -29.32 -20.60
C ALA A 137 -27.51 -27.82 -20.41
N ARG A 138 -28.77 -27.37 -20.50
CA ARG A 138 -29.13 -25.96 -20.27
C ARG A 138 -28.83 -25.49 -18.84
N ILE A 139 -29.01 -26.36 -17.83
CA ILE A 139 -28.61 -26.05 -16.44
C ILE A 139 -27.09 -25.93 -16.32
N ALA A 140 -26.33 -26.84 -16.94
CA ALA A 140 -24.87 -26.78 -16.93
C ALA A 140 -24.33 -25.54 -17.65
N GLU A 141 -24.94 -25.12 -18.76
CA GLU A 141 -24.58 -23.90 -19.49
C GLU A 141 -24.80 -22.63 -18.66
N LEU A 142 -25.93 -22.52 -17.96
CA LEU A 142 -26.21 -21.42 -17.02
C LEU A 142 -25.21 -21.39 -15.85
N GLU A 143 -24.81 -22.54 -15.31
CA GLU A 143 -23.81 -22.60 -14.24
C GLU A 143 -22.40 -22.24 -14.74
N VAL A 144 -22.04 -22.62 -15.98
CA VAL A 144 -20.79 -22.19 -16.63
C VAL A 144 -20.80 -20.66 -16.84
N GLU A 145 -21.92 -20.07 -17.26
CA GLU A 145 -22.03 -18.61 -17.40
C GLU A 145 -21.93 -17.91 -16.03
N ARG A 146 -22.57 -18.45 -14.99
CA ARG A 146 -22.47 -17.96 -13.60
C ARG A 146 -21.03 -17.98 -13.10
N LEU A 147 -20.33 -19.10 -13.26
CA LEU A 147 -18.92 -19.26 -12.87
C LEU A 147 -17.98 -18.38 -13.70
N ALA A 148 -18.27 -18.18 -14.99
CA ALA A 148 -17.51 -17.25 -15.84
C ALA A 148 -17.70 -15.79 -15.41
N ALA A 149 -18.91 -15.41 -14.97
CA ALA A 149 -19.17 -14.09 -14.40
C ALA A 149 -18.44 -13.90 -13.05
N GLU A 150 -18.48 -14.90 -12.17
CA GLU A 150 -17.78 -14.92 -10.88
C GLU A 150 -16.25 -14.85 -11.05
N LYS A 151 -15.69 -15.59 -12.03
CA LYS A 151 -14.28 -15.51 -12.40
C LYS A 151 -13.89 -14.09 -12.86
N ARG A 152 -14.71 -13.47 -13.72
CA ARG A 152 -14.49 -12.08 -14.18
C ARG A 152 -14.57 -11.05 -13.04
N THR A 153 -15.42 -11.25 -12.03
CA THR A 153 -15.44 -10.33 -10.86
C THR A 153 -14.24 -10.55 -9.97
N MET A 154 -13.78 -11.78 -9.78
CA MET A 154 -12.54 -12.09 -9.05
C MET A 154 -11.29 -11.53 -9.75
N GLU A 155 -11.20 -11.64 -11.08
CA GLU A 155 -10.10 -11.06 -11.87
C GLU A 155 -10.01 -9.54 -11.70
N ARG A 156 -11.16 -8.83 -11.71
CA ARG A 156 -11.19 -7.38 -11.41
C ARG A 156 -10.79 -7.06 -9.97
N LEU A 157 -11.18 -7.90 -9.01
CA LEU A 157 -10.80 -7.71 -7.60
C LEU A 157 -9.29 -7.87 -7.41
N LEU A 158 -8.69 -8.89 -8.04
CA LEU A 158 -7.24 -9.09 -8.05
C LEU A 158 -6.52 -7.90 -8.69
N GLN A 159 -6.97 -7.42 -9.86
CA GLN A 159 -6.40 -6.25 -10.52
C GLN A 159 -6.48 -4.98 -9.64
N ASN A 160 -7.61 -4.77 -8.95
CA ASN A 160 -7.76 -3.66 -8.01
C ASN A 160 -6.81 -3.80 -6.80
N MET A 161 -6.63 -5.00 -6.26
CA MET A 161 -5.68 -5.27 -5.17
C MET A 161 -4.22 -5.07 -5.60
N GLU A 162 -3.83 -5.50 -6.80
CA GLU A 162 -2.50 -5.24 -7.36
C GLU A 162 -2.24 -3.74 -7.52
N GLN A 163 -3.22 -2.97 -8.00
CA GLN A 163 -3.12 -1.52 -8.10
C GLN A 163 -3.00 -0.85 -6.71
N GLN A 164 -3.75 -1.33 -5.70
CA GLN A 164 -3.63 -0.84 -4.33
C GLN A 164 -2.26 -1.16 -3.71
N LEU A 165 -1.72 -2.36 -3.94
CA LEU A 165 -0.39 -2.75 -3.48
C LEU A 165 0.69 -1.89 -4.13
N ALA A 166 0.62 -1.67 -5.45
CA ALA A 166 1.55 -0.80 -6.16
C ALA A 166 1.52 0.64 -5.61
N GLN A 167 0.32 1.19 -5.37
CA GLN A 167 0.16 2.51 -4.75
C GLN A 167 0.72 2.55 -3.32
N GLN A 168 0.51 1.51 -2.52
CA GLN A 168 1.06 1.43 -1.17
C GLN A 168 2.58 1.34 -1.17
N THR A 169 3.19 0.58 -2.10
CA THR A 169 4.66 0.53 -2.24
C THR A 169 5.24 1.89 -2.64
N GLN A 170 4.61 2.61 -3.57
CA GLN A 170 5.05 3.96 -3.94
C GLN A 170 4.98 4.92 -2.74
N LEU A 171 3.86 4.93 -2.01
CA LEU A 171 3.72 5.77 -0.80
C LEU A 171 4.73 5.41 0.29
N ALA A 172 5.09 4.13 0.43
CA ALA A 172 6.11 3.68 1.36
C ALA A 172 7.52 4.18 0.96
N ASP A 173 7.87 4.13 -0.33
CA ASP A 173 9.15 4.64 -0.84
C ASP A 173 9.24 6.17 -0.80
N GLU A 174 8.15 6.88 -1.10
CA GLU A 174 8.04 8.34 -0.91
C GLU A 174 8.23 8.71 0.57
N THR A 175 7.53 8.03 1.49
CA THR A 175 7.68 8.24 2.93
C THR A 175 9.11 7.95 3.40
N ARG A 176 9.73 6.87 2.91
CA ARG A 176 11.11 6.50 3.24
C ARG A 176 12.11 7.54 2.75
N SER A 177 11.87 8.12 1.58
CA SER A 177 12.70 9.19 1.00
C SER A 177 12.58 10.48 1.81
N LEU A 178 11.35 10.87 2.18
CA LEU A 178 11.10 12.03 3.04
C LEU A 178 11.74 11.88 4.43
N VAL A 179 11.66 10.69 5.03
CA VAL A 179 12.33 10.40 6.33
C VAL A 179 13.85 10.48 6.21
N ALA A 180 14.43 10.04 5.08
CA ALA A 180 15.86 10.17 4.84
C ALA A 180 16.29 11.64 4.69
N GLU A 181 15.52 12.44 3.95
CA GLU A 181 15.75 13.88 3.80
C GLU A 181 15.64 14.63 5.14
N GLN A 182 14.56 14.40 5.90
CA GLN A 182 14.38 15.00 7.23
C GLN A 182 15.50 14.63 8.19
N LYS A 183 15.99 13.39 8.13
CA LYS A 183 17.15 12.97 8.93
C LYS A 183 18.41 13.73 8.53
N GLN A 184 18.68 13.88 7.24
CA GLN A 184 19.82 14.67 6.74
C GLN A 184 19.73 16.14 7.17
N GLN A 185 18.57 16.78 7.03
CA GLN A 185 18.35 18.15 7.49
C GLN A 185 18.56 18.30 9.01
N LEU A 186 18.12 17.31 9.79
CA LEU A 186 18.27 17.31 11.25
C LEU A 186 19.73 17.11 11.68
N ASP A 187 20.50 16.27 10.99
CA ASP A 187 21.93 16.11 11.25
C ASP A 187 22.73 17.36 10.81
N GLN A 188 22.41 17.99 9.68
CA GLN A 188 22.95 19.31 9.29
C GLN A 188 22.64 20.40 10.33
N THR A 189 21.42 20.43 10.86
CA THR A 189 21.02 21.39 11.91
C THR A 189 21.78 21.15 13.21
N ARG A 190 22.08 19.89 13.56
CA ARG A 190 22.92 19.55 14.71
C ARG A 190 24.36 20.03 14.54
N GLU A 191 24.94 19.85 13.36
CA GLU A 191 26.30 20.35 13.06
C GLU A 191 26.37 21.88 13.16
N GLN A 192 25.37 22.59 12.62
CA GLN A 192 25.24 24.05 12.75
C GLN A 192 25.08 24.50 14.21
N LEU A 193 24.27 23.78 15.01
CA LEU A 193 24.12 24.07 16.44
C LEU A 193 25.41 23.83 17.22
N SER A 194 26.20 22.82 16.86
CA SER A 194 27.51 22.59 17.46
C SER A 194 28.46 23.74 17.15
N SER A 195 28.64 24.09 15.87
CA SER A 195 29.56 25.16 15.47
C SER A 195 29.16 26.53 16.02
N ALA A 196 27.86 26.82 16.11
CA ALA A 196 27.35 28.02 16.78
C ALA A 196 27.66 28.02 18.30
N ARG A 197 27.57 26.87 18.96
CA ARG A 197 27.91 26.71 20.38
C ARG A 197 29.40 26.92 20.64
N ASP A 198 30.25 26.36 19.78
CA ASP A 198 31.71 26.52 19.85
C ASP A 198 32.10 28.00 19.63
N THR A 199 31.47 28.65 18.63
CA THR A 199 31.66 30.09 18.35
C THR A 199 31.24 30.96 19.55
N ILE A 200 30.09 30.66 20.16
CA ILE A 200 29.63 31.35 21.38
C ILE A 200 30.63 31.15 22.52
N SER A 201 31.18 29.94 22.70
CA SER A 201 32.21 29.67 23.72
C SER A 201 33.45 30.55 23.51
N SER A 202 34.01 30.58 22.28
CA SER A 202 35.19 31.39 21.98
C SER A 202 34.95 32.90 22.14
N LEU A 203 33.75 33.39 21.78
CA LEU A 203 33.37 34.79 21.99
C LEU A 203 33.19 35.11 23.48
N THR A 204 32.69 34.16 24.27
CA THR A 204 32.56 34.32 25.73
C THR A 204 33.92 34.36 26.41
N GLU A 205 34.89 33.55 25.96
CA GLU A 205 36.28 33.59 26.44
C GLU A 205 36.97 34.91 26.07
N SER A 206 36.86 35.33 24.80
CA SER A 206 37.47 36.58 24.33
C SER A 206 36.86 37.82 25.00
N THR A 207 35.55 37.86 25.25
CA THR A 207 34.92 38.97 25.99
C THR A 207 35.32 38.96 27.47
N ALA A 208 35.52 37.78 28.08
CA ALA A 208 36.03 37.68 29.45
C ALA A 208 37.51 38.12 29.56
N GLU A 209 38.33 37.88 28.53
CA GLU A 209 39.70 38.38 28.41
C GLU A 209 39.72 39.90 28.28
N GLN A 210 39.00 40.47 27.30
CA GLN A 210 38.85 41.92 27.14
C GLN A 210 38.35 42.63 28.42
N GLN A 211 37.45 42.00 29.17
CA GLN A 211 36.95 42.55 30.43
C GLN A 211 38.02 42.57 31.55
N ARG A 212 38.99 41.65 31.52
CA ARG A 212 40.17 41.68 32.41
C ARG A 212 41.11 42.81 31.99
N ASP A 213 41.47 42.89 30.71
CA ASP A 213 42.36 43.92 30.16
C ASP A 213 41.82 45.33 30.45
N ILE A 214 40.52 45.56 30.27
CA ILE A 214 39.86 46.83 30.60
C ILE A 214 39.98 47.12 32.10
N SER A 215 39.87 46.11 32.96
CA SER A 215 39.97 46.28 34.42
C SER A 215 41.41 46.60 34.86
N GLU A 216 42.41 45.96 34.25
CA GLU A 216 43.83 46.25 34.45
C GLU A 216 44.19 47.67 33.98
N LEU A 217 43.77 48.06 32.76
CA LEU A 217 43.96 49.42 32.23
C LEU A 217 43.28 50.51 33.08
N ILE A 218 42.14 50.20 33.71
CA ILE A 218 41.50 51.12 34.67
C ILE A 218 42.35 51.28 35.93
N GLN A 219 42.92 50.19 36.46
CA GLN A 219 43.79 50.21 37.63
C GLN A 219 45.11 50.94 37.34
N ASP A 220 45.76 50.66 36.21
CA ASP A 220 46.98 51.35 35.78
C ASP A 220 46.74 52.85 35.61
N LYS A 221 45.62 53.23 34.99
CA LYS A 221 45.24 54.64 34.85
C LYS A 221 45.05 55.32 36.21
N GLN A 222 44.50 54.62 37.22
CA GLN A 222 44.37 55.15 38.58
C GLN A 222 45.75 55.36 39.24
N LEU A 223 46.66 54.38 39.12
CA LEU A 223 48.03 54.48 39.63
C LEU A 223 48.79 55.63 38.96
N LEU A 224 48.74 55.74 37.63
CA LEU A 224 49.36 56.84 36.88
C LEU A 224 48.79 58.21 37.29
N SER A 225 47.48 58.28 37.59
CA SER A 225 46.84 59.53 38.04
C SER A 225 47.36 59.94 39.42
N GLN A 226 47.52 59.00 40.35
CA GLN A 226 48.13 59.24 41.66
C GLN A 226 49.61 59.63 41.55
N GLU A 227 50.36 59.01 40.64
CA GLU A 227 51.76 59.36 40.39
C GLU A 227 51.91 60.78 39.82
N ILE A 228 51.04 61.17 38.88
CA ILE A 228 50.95 62.54 38.35
C ILE A 228 50.61 63.54 39.46
N GLU A 229 49.68 63.23 40.35
CA GLU A 229 49.36 64.08 41.50
C GLU A 229 50.57 64.23 42.45
N SER A 230 51.29 63.14 42.75
CA SER A 230 52.51 63.17 43.56
C SER A 230 53.63 64.00 42.92
N TYR A 231 53.90 63.80 41.62
CA TYR A 231 54.90 64.59 40.89
C TYR A 231 54.54 66.09 40.87
N ASN A 232 53.26 66.44 40.70
CA ASN A 232 52.82 67.83 40.76
C ASN A 232 53.03 68.44 42.14
N GLN A 233 52.77 67.70 43.23
CA GLN A 233 53.07 68.15 44.60
C GLN A 233 54.59 68.35 44.82
N GLN A 234 55.42 67.43 44.33
CA GLN A 234 56.89 67.54 44.42
C GLN A 234 57.42 68.75 43.63
N LEU A 235 56.89 69.01 42.42
CA LEU A 235 57.23 70.19 41.62
C LEU A 235 56.81 71.50 42.30
N LEU A 236 55.63 71.53 42.94
CA LEU A 236 55.17 72.67 43.74
C LEU A 236 56.10 72.94 44.94
N ALA A 237 56.49 71.90 45.67
CA ALA A 237 57.42 72.02 46.80
C ALA A 237 58.80 72.51 46.34
N LEU A 238 59.39 71.89 45.32
CA LEU A 238 60.70 72.26 44.78
C LEU A 238 60.72 73.69 44.25
N LYS A 239 59.63 74.17 43.64
CA LYS A 239 59.47 75.56 43.22
C LYS A 239 59.46 76.52 44.42
N GLY A 240 58.78 76.16 45.51
CA GLY A 240 58.79 76.92 46.76
C GLY A 240 60.18 76.99 47.39
N ASP A 241 60.88 75.85 47.49
CA ASP A 241 62.26 75.79 48.00
C ASP A 241 63.21 76.65 47.16
N TYR A 242 63.07 76.64 45.83
CA TYR A 242 63.84 77.50 44.93
C TYR A 242 63.59 78.99 45.20
N GLU A 243 62.33 79.41 45.41
CA GLU A 243 62.01 80.80 45.76
C GLU A 243 62.62 81.21 47.12
N VAL A 244 62.67 80.30 48.10
CA VAL A 244 63.31 80.54 49.43
C VAL A 244 64.84 80.61 49.34
N VAL A 245 65.48 79.78 48.52
CA VAL A 245 66.94 79.85 48.30
C VAL A 245 67.31 81.13 47.56
N LYS A 246 66.51 81.52 46.56
CA LYS A 246 66.69 82.75 45.80
C LYS A 246 66.67 84.00 46.70
N SER A 247 65.68 84.12 47.59
CA SER A 247 65.58 85.30 48.48
C SER A 247 66.75 85.39 49.47
N LYS A 248 67.15 84.27 50.08
CA LYS A 248 68.34 84.22 50.97
C LYS A 248 69.64 84.62 50.27
N TYR A 249 69.78 84.27 49.00
CA TYR A 249 70.93 84.69 48.19
C TYR A 249 70.91 86.20 47.93
N GLU A 250 69.74 86.76 47.63
CA GLU A 250 69.56 88.21 47.41
C GLU A 250 69.81 89.05 48.68
N GLU A 251 69.51 88.55 49.89
CA GLU A 251 69.78 89.24 51.17
C GLU A 251 71.27 89.31 51.56
N LEU A 252 72.08 88.32 51.19
CA LEU A 252 73.46 88.14 51.69
C LEU A 252 74.51 89.05 51.02
N VAL A 253 74.15 89.83 50.00
CA VAL A 253 75.10 90.59 49.18
C VAL A 253 75.01 92.10 49.42
N LYS A 254 75.81 92.63 50.36
CA LYS A 254 76.09 94.08 50.47
C LYS A 254 77.36 94.46 49.68
N PRO A 255 77.41 95.61 49.00
CA PRO A 255 78.61 96.04 48.26
C PRO A 255 79.79 96.40 49.17
N ALA A 256 81.01 96.17 48.69
CA ALA A 256 82.24 96.34 49.46
C ALA A 256 82.64 97.82 49.70
N ARG A 257 83.27 98.10 50.86
CA ARG A 257 83.80 99.42 51.22
C ARG A 257 84.90 99.87 50.24
N SER A 258 84.81 101.09 49.72
CA SER A 258 85.76 101.64 48.75
C SER A 258 86.05 103.12 49.00
N ALA A 259 87.33 103.49 48.90
CA ALA A 259 87.79 104.88 49.04
C ALA A 259 87.67 105.70 47.73
N LYS A 260 87.35 105.06 46.60
CA LYS A 260 87.40 105.69 45.27
C LYS A 260 86.34 106.81 45.16
N GLY A 261 86.80 108.04 44.94
CA GLY A 261 85.94 109.23 44.83
C GLY A 261 85.49 109.85 46.16
N LYS A 262 85.94 109.32 47.30
CA LYS A 262 85.59 109.83 48.64
C LYS A 262 86.59 110.88 49.13
N TYR A 263 86.17 111.72 50.07
CA TYR A 263 87.04 112.72 50.72
C TYR A 263 87.81 112.05 51.87
N ILE A 264 89.11 111.80 51.67
CA ILE A 264 89.93 110.97 52.55
C ILE A 264 90.62 111.81 53.62
N ALA A 265 90.18 111.72 54.87
CA ALA A 265 90.92 112.25 56.02
C ALA A 265 91.87 111.19 56.57
N GLU A 266 93.18 111.50 56.65
CA GLU A 266 94.21 110.58 57.16
C GLU A 266 94.54 110.91 58.62
N VAL A 267 94.40 109.92 59.48
CA VAL A 267 94.69 110.01 60.92
C VAL A 267 95.76 109.00 61.29
N TYR A 268 96.89 109.48 61.78
CA TYR A 268 98.07 108.68 62.10
C TYR A 268 98.30 108.70 63.61
N TYR A 269 98.40 107.55 64.28
CA TYR A 269 98.50 107.49 65.74
C TYR A 269 99.72 106.69 66.23
N VAL A 270 100.52 107.32 67.10
CA VAL A 270 101.72 106.77 67.75
C VAL A 270 101.77 107.25 69.21
N LYS A 271 102.39 106.44 70.08
CA LYS A 271 102.61 106.70 71.50
C LYS A 271 104.09 106.46 71.82
N ASN A 272 104.77 107.44 72.41
CA ASN A 272 106.19 107.32 72.76
C ASN A 272 106.47 107.85 74.18
N SER A 273 107.72 107.79 74.61
CA SER A 273 108.15 108.22 75.96
C SER A 273 107.95 109.71 76.27
N ALA A 274 107.62 110.54 75.26
CA ALA A 274 107.24 111.94 75.41
C ALA A 274 105.71 112.17 75.26
N GLY A 275 104.91 111.10 75.36
CA GLY A 275 103.45 111.13 75.34
C GLY A 275 102.81 110.68 74.02
N GLU A 276 101.51 110.93 73.91
CA GLU A 276 100.72 110.56 72.73
C GLU A 276 100.97 111.55 71.56
N LEU A 277 101.01 110.99 70.35
CA LEU A 277 101.33 111.68 69.11
C LEU A 277 100.32 111.26 68.04
N ILE A 278 99.24 112.04 67.92
CA ILE A 278 98.36 111.96 66.76
C ILE A 278 98.85 112.96 65.71
N ARG A 279 98.89 112.52 64.46
CA ARG A 279 99.13 113.39 63.31
C ARG A 279 97.95 113.30 62.35
N TYR A 280 97.56 114.44 61.81
CA TYR A 280 96.40 114.57 60.94
C TYR A 280 96.81 115.18 59.61
N LYS A 281 96.16 114.72 58.53
CA LYS A 281 96.26 115.28 57.20
C LYS A 281 94.93 115.16 56.47
N GLN A 282 94.48 116.24 55.85
CA GLN A 282 93.33 116.21 54.94
C GLN A 282 93.73 116.64 53.51
N PRO A 283 92.88 116.40 52.50
CA PRO A 283 93.14 116.83 51.13
C PRO A 283 93.30 118.35 51.06
N GLY A 284 94.50 118.81 50.72
CA GLY A 284 94.94 120.21 50.78
C GLY A 284 96.16 120.43 51.69
N ASP A 285 96.36 119.59 52.71
CA ASP A 285 97.51 119.69 53.61
C ASP A 285 98.77 119.10 52.94
N SER A 286 99.85 119.88 52.87
CA SER A 286 101.13 119.46 52.26
C SER A 286 101.90 118.45 53.13
N ARG A 287 101.72 118.47 54.45
CA ARG A 287 102.35 117.56 55.42
C ARG A 287 101.40 117.25 56.57
N PHE A 288 101.65 116.13 57.24
CA PHE A 288 100.99 115.76 58.49
C PHE A 288 101.26 116.79 59.60
N THR A 289 100.20 117.25 60.27
CA THR A 289 100.26 118.18 61.42
C THR A 289 100.08 117.42 62.73
N ARG A 290 100.88 117.73 63.77
CA ARG A 290 100.69 117.16 65.12
C ARG A 290 99.49 117.85 65.76
N LEU A 291 98.50 117.07 66.19
CA LEU A 291 97.29 117.52 66.87
C LEU A 291 96.99 116.59 68.05
N SER A 292 96.19 117.07 69.02
CA SER A 292 95.60 116.21 70.05
C SER A 292 94.39 115.43 69.51
N LEU A 293 93.95 114.39 70.25
CA LEU A 293 92.78 113.58 69.88
C LEU A 293 91.51 114.44 69.71
N ALA A 294 91.25 115.33 70.67
CA ALA A 294 90.09 116.20 70.66
C ALA A 294 90.10 117.19 69.47
N GLU A 295 91.28 117.65 69.03
CA GLU A 295 91.40 118.50 67.83
C GLU A 295 91.17 117.71 66.55
N VAL A 296 91.61 116.44 66.49
CA VAL A 296 91.32 115.56 65.36
C VAL A 296 89.84 115.21 65.28
N GLU A 297 89.21 114.80 66.39
CA GLU A 297 87.76 114.56 66.42
C GLU A 297 87.01 115.84 66.02
N ASN A 298 87.37 117.03 66.53
CA ASN A 298 86.76 118.30 66.10
C ASN A 298 86.95 118.61 64.59
N ARG A 299 88.08 118.24 63.98
CA ARG A 299 88.27 118.38 62.52
C ARG A 299 87.44 117.36 61.74
N LEU A 300 87.40 116.11 62.20
CA LEU A 300 86.56 115.06 61.62
C LEU A 300 85.07 115.36 61.74
N ASP A 301 84.61 115.95 62.85
CA ASP A 301 83.23 116.41 63.05
C ASP A 301 82.86 117.52 62.05
N LYS A 302 83.76 118.49 61.85
CA LYS A 302 83.58 119.54 60.83
C LYS A 302 83.53 118.94 59.43
N LEU A 303 84.43 118.02 59.09
CA LEU A 303 84.39 117.30 57.81
C LEU A 303 83.15 116.42 57.68
N LYS A 304 82.66 115.79 58.74
CA LYS A 304 81.46 114.95 58.73
C LYS A 304 80.23 115.78 58.41
N LYS A 305 80.11 116.96 59.03
CA LYS A 305 79.05 117.93 58.72
C LYS A 305 79.14 118.50 57.30
N GLN A 306 80.36 118.64 56.75
CA GLN A 306 80.58 119.16 55.38
C GLN A 306 80.49 118.11 54.26
N LYS A 307 80.79 116.83 54.54
CA LYS A 307 80.94 115.76 53.54
C LYS A 307 80.06 114.53 53.77
N GLY A 308 79.41 114.39 54.93
CA GLY A 308 78.34 113.41 55.18
C GLY A 308 78.68 111.96 54.82
N LYS A 309 78.06 111.45 53.74
CA LYS A 309 78.23 110.09 53.20
C LYS A 309 79.41 109.96 52.21
N ASP A 310 80.22 111.02 52.07
CA ASP A 310 81.44 111.04 51.27
C ASP A 310 82.73 111.19 52.09
N LEU A 311 82.63 111.30 53.42
CA LEU A 311 83.80 111.27 54.30
C LEU A 311 84.33 109.82 54.43
N TYR A 312 85.55 109.60 53.96
CA TYR A 312 86.31 108.38 54.23
C TYR A 312 87.37 108.70 55.30
N VAL A 313 87.37 107.96 56.41
CA VAL A 313 88.40 108.09 57.44
C VAL A 313 89.42 106.96 57.26
N LYS A 314 90.65 107.36 56.96
CA LYS A 314 91.79 106.45 56.79
C LYS A 314 92.66 106.52 58.04
N ILE A 315 92.60 105.47 58.84
CA ILE A 315 93.33 105.37 60.10
C ILE A 315 94.61 104.58 59.84
N ILE A 316 95.74 105.14 60.24
CA ILE A 316 97.08 104.62 59.98
C ILE A 316 97.78 104.44 61.33
N ILE A 317 98.04 103.19 61.68
CA ILE A 317 98.74 102.81 62.91
C ILE A 317 99.98 102.04 62.46
N PRO A 318 101.19 102.62 62.55
CA PRO A 318 102.41 101.93 62.16
C PRO A 318 102.73 100.78 63.13
N GLU A 319 103.52 99.81 62.66
CA GLU A 319 103.96 98.66 63.47
C GLU A 319 104.68 99.12 64.75
N ASN A 320 105.56 100.12 64.63
CA ASN A 320 106.26 100.74 65.76
C ASN A 320 105.45 101.86 66.44
N SER A 321 104.12 101.76 66.49
CA SER A 321 103.24 102.77 67.09
C SER A 321 103.32 102.86 68.61
N GLY A 322 103.81 101.82 69.29
CA GLY A 322 103.81 101.77 70.76
C GLY A 322 102.41 101.64 71.39
N LEU A 323 101.39 101.30 70.59
CA LEU A 323 100.01 101.11 71.01
C LEU A 323 99.70 99.62 71.21
N THR A 324 98.90 99.29 72.22
CA THR A 324 98.31 97.96 72.35
C THR A 324 97.20 97.75 71.31
N TYR A 325 96.90 96.50 70.98
CA TYR A 325 95.79 96.15 70.07
C TYR A 325 94.46 96.77 70.50
N ASN A 326 94.16 96.77 71.81
CA ASN A 326 92.90 97.33 72.32
C ASN A 326 92.84 98.86 72.18
N GLU A 327 93.95 99.58 72.42
CA GLU A 327 94.01 101.03 72.16
C GLU A 327 93.83 101.33 70.67
N ALA A 328 94.55 100.60 69.81
CA ALA A 328 94.48 100.74 68.35
C ALA A 328 93.07 100.45 67.79
N TRP A 329 92.46 99.33 68.20
CA TRP A 329 91.13 98.92 67.76
C TRP A 329 90.03 99.84 68.28
N THR A 330 90.10 100.25 69.55
CA THR A 330 89.12 101.17 70.15
C THR A 330 89.18 102.53 69.46
N PHE A 331 90.39 103.07 69.26
CA PHE A 331 90.59 104.29 68.49
C PHE A 331 90.05 104.17 67.06
N MET A 332 90.40 103.10 66.35
CA MET A 332 89.95 102.87 64.98
C MET A 332 88.43 102.77 64.88
N ARG A 333 87.80 101.94 65.72
CA ARG A 333 86.34 101.74 65.72
C ARG A 333 85.59 103.02 66.09
N ASN A 334 86.05 103.75 67.11
CA ASN A 334 85.40 105.00 67.54
C ASN A 334 85.41 106.06 66.43
N LEU A 335 86.53 106.23 65.72
CA LEU A 335 86.60 107.19 64.62
C LEU A 335 85.82 106.69 63.38
N LEU A 336 85.88 105.41 63.03
CA LEU A 336 85.17 104.88 61.86
C LEU A 336 83.65 104.93 62.04
N VAL A 337 83.10 104.44 63.16
CA VAL A 337 81.65 104.41 63.39
C VAL A 337 81.06 105.82 63.49
N LYS A 338 81.76 106.79 64.09
CA LYS A 338 81.28 108.18 64.18
C LYS A 338 81.36 108.93 62.85
N TYR A 339 82.40 108.69 62.04
CA TYR A 339 82.77 109.63 60.96
C TYR A 339 82.85 108.98 59.56
N ASP A 340 83.21 107.71 59.42
CA ASP A 340 83.37 107.06 58.10
C ASP A 340 82.04 106.71 57.44
N TYR A 341 81.94 106.94 56.13
CA TYR A 341 80.69 106.74 55.38
C TYR A 341 80.14 105.31 55.39
N TYR A 342 81.00 104.29 55.47
CA TYR A 342 80.58 102.88 55.32
C TYR A 342 80.01 102.28 56.60
N TYR A 343 80.35 102.88 57.74
CA TYR A 343 79.93 102.44 59.07
C TYR A 343 78.82 103.35 59.66
N GLN A 344 78.19 104.18 58.82
CA GLN A 344 76.90 104.79 59.13
C GLN A 344 75.80 103.85 58.60
N GLU A 345 74.89 103.42 59.47
CA GLU A 345 73.62 102.82 59.04
C GLU A 345 72.64 103.90 58.55
#